data_AF-A0A7S2P8S6-F1
#
_entry.id   AF-A0A7S2P8S6-F1
#
_cell.length_a   1.000
_cell.length_b   1.000
_cell.length_c   1.000
_cell.angle_alpha   90.00
_cell.angle_beta   90.00
_cell.angle_gamma   90.00
#
_symmetry.space_group_name_H-M   'P 1'
#
loop_
_entity.id
_entity.type
_entity.pdbx_description
1 polymer ?
#
loop_
_entity_poly.entity_id
_entity_poly.type
_entity_poly.pdbx_seq_one_letter_code
_entity_poly.pdbx_strand_id
1 'polypeptide(L)'
;DMPMTLSNYAFFVKYTYSNECALLAYNFHELVTKLGIFEQFAYRHDHRLISVTLAYIFYRYQVHHCDMALDLAVTLVYLEDVRTPGHPELQENSRDAFNLICYLAYLAHAFNADRTIRLSDWYKEIGWRSFRNCQQLNGYVFFLFSQVRRFRLRVSETRVKRYIQKLCSVPSQIHGET
;
A
#
# COMPACT_ATOMS: atom_id res chain seq x y z
N ASP A 1 -23.17 18.39 11.07
CA ASP A 1 -21.75 18.27 10.69
C ASP A 1 -21.16 16.98 11.22
N MET A 2 -20.97 15.98 10.35
CA MET A 2 -20.19 14.80 10.71
C MET A 2 -18.72 15.24 10.82
N PRO A 3 -17.99 14.85 11.87
CA PRO A 3 -16.56 15.15 11.95
C PRO A 3 -15.86 14.59 10.70
N MET A 4 -14.94 15.36 10.10
CA MET A 4 -14.24 15.01 8.84
C MET A 4 -13.67 13.58 8.82
N THR A 5 -13.39 13.02 9.99
CA THR A 5 -12.86 11.67 10.21
C THR A 5 -13.89 10.55 10.01
N LEU A 6 -15.15 10.74 10.44
CA LEU A 6 -16.26 9.80 10.15
C LEU A 6 -16.60 9.81 8.65
N SER A 7 -16.46 10.97 8.00
CA SER A 7 -16.57 11.09 6.55
C SER A 7 -15.47 10.30 5.81
N ASN A 8 -14.26 10.21 6.38
CA ASN A 8 -13.16 9.44 5.80
C ASN A 8 -13.36 7.92 5.92
N TYR A 9 -13.80 7.40 7.07
CA TYR A 9 -14.08 5.96 7.16
C TYR A 9 -15.26 5.55 6.26
N ALA A 10 -16.33 6.36 6.22
CA ALA A 10 -17.47 6.14 5.35
C ALA A 10 -17.10 6.06 3.86
N PHE A 11 -16.07 6.79 3.42
CA PHE A 11 -15.51 6.66 2.08
C PHE A 11 -15.02 5.23 1.82
N PHE A 12 -14.22 4.66 2.71
CA PHE A 12 -13.70 3.29 2.52
C PHE A 12 -14.81 2.25 2.59
N VAL A 13 -15.79 2.41 3.49
CA VAL A 13 -16.98 1.53 3.51
C VAL A 13 -17.72 1.57 2.18
N LYS A 14 -17.87 2.76 1.58
CA LYS A 14 -18.58 2.93 0.30
C LYS A 14 -17.82 2.36 -0.90
N TYR A 15 -16.48 2.44 -0.89
CA TYR A 15 -15.65 2.15 -2.06
C TYR A 15 -14.83 0.85 -1.95
N THR A 16 -15.05 0.04 -0.93
CA THR A 16 -14.43 -1.28 -0.77
C THR A 16 -15.47 -2.40 -0.71
N TYR A 17 -15.02 -3.66 -0.66
CA TYR A 17 -15.84 -4.84 -0.95
C TYR A 17 -16.30 -5.61 0.30
N SER A 18 -15.68 -5.34 1.46
CA SER A 18 -16.05 -5.92 2.75
C SER A 18 -15.65 -4.97 3.89
N ASN A 19 -16.17 -5.22 5.10
CA ASN A 19 -15.82 -4.43 6.28
C ASN A 19 -14.33 -4.55 6.63
N GLU A 20 -13.75 -5.72 6.43
CA GLU A 20 -12.33 -5.99 6.63
C GLU A 20 -11.48 -5.23 5.60
N CYS A 21 -11.89 -5.22 4.33
CA CYS A 21 -11.24 -4.40 3.31
C CYS A 21 -11.34 -2.90 3.62
N ALA A 22 -12.50 -2.43 4.10
CA ALA A 22 -12.69 -1.04 4.49
C ALA A 22 -11.75 -0.65 5.64
N LEU A 23 -11.69 -1.49 6.67
CA LEU A 23 -10.81 -1.30 7.84
C LEU A 23 -9.34 -1.25 7.44
N LEU A 24 -8.87 -2.24 6.69
CA LEU A 24 -7.48 -2.31 6.26
C LEU A 24 -7.11 -1.14 5.34
N ALA A 25 -7.97 -0.79 4.38
CA ALA A 25 -7.72 0.33 3.46
C ALA A 25 -7.68 1.67 4.20
N TYR A 26 -8.61 1.89 5.13
CA TYR A 26 -8.63 3.11 5.95
C TYR A 26 -7.38 3.22 6.82
N ASN A 27 -7.06 2.18 7.60
CA ASN A 27 -5.91 2.20 8.50
C ASN A 27 -4.60 2.30 7.71
N PHE A 28 -4.48 1.63 6.57
CA PHE A 28 -3.32 1.76 5.69
C PHE A 28 -3.18 3.19 5.18
N HIS A 29 -4.26 3.81 4.69
CA HIS A 29 -4.25 5.20 4.26
C HIS A 29 -3.75 6.15 5.36
N GLU A 30 -4.32 6.05 6.56
CA GLU A 30 -3.93 6.87 7.72
C GLU A 30 -2.44 6.69 8.07
N LEU A 31 -1.93 5.47 8.00
CA LEU A 31 -0.53 5.16 8.30
C LEU A 31 0.41 5.70 7.22
N VAL A 32 0.06 5.59 5.94
CA VAL A 32 0.83 6.19 4.83
C VAL A 32 0.87 7.71 4.94
N THR A 33 -0.27 8.34 5.26
CA THR A 33 -0.35 9.79 5.50
C THR A 33 0.56 10.19 6.67
N LYS A 34 0.51 9.45 7.79
CA LYS A 34 1.38 9.72 8.97
C LYS A 34 2.87 9.51 8.70
N LEU A 35 3.23 8.65 7.74
CA LEU A 35 4.63 8.46 7.32
C LEU A 35 5.16 9.64 6.49
N GLY A 36 4.29 10.55 6.07
CA GLY A 36 4.68 11.71 5.29
C GLY A 36 5.06 11.38 3.84
N ILE A 37 4.46 10.33 3.26
CA ILE A 37 4.80 9.88 1.90
C ILE A 37 4.30 10.88 0.85
N PHE A 38 3.13 11.46 1.06
CA PHE A 38 2.49 12.36 0.09
C PHE A 38 3.14 13.76 0.01
N GLU A 39 3.97 14.11 0.99
CA GLU A 39 4.78 15.31 1.02
C GLU A 39 6.05 15.16 0.18
N GLN A 40 6.51 13.92 -0.05
CA GLN A 40 7.68 13.62 -0.88
C GLN A 40 7.32 13.20 -2.29
N PHE A 41 6.21 12.50 -2.45
CA PHE A 41 5.78 11.93 -3.72
C PHE A 41 4.42 12.50 -4.08
N ALA A 42 4.33 13.09 -5.28
CA ALA A 42 3.11 13.72 -5.72
C ALA A 42 2.08 12.66 -6.13
N TYR A 43 0.80 12.94 -5.89
CA TYR A 43 -0.31 12.26 -6.53
C TYR A 43 -1.44 13.27 -6.73
N ARG A 44 -1.85 13.43 -7.98
CA ARG A 44 -2.78 14.50 -8.40
C ARG A 44 -4.24 14.20 -8.10
N HIS A 45 -4.55 12.96 -7.74
CA HIS A 45 -5.89 12.51 -7.40
C HIS A 45 -6.01 12.32 -5.89
N ASP A 46 -7.21 11.98 -5.44
CA ASP A 46 -7.48 11.66 -4.05
C ASP A 46 -6.61 10.49 -3.56
N HIS A 47 -5.79 10.74 -2.54
CA HIS A 47 -4.84 9.78 -1.97
C HIS A 47 -5.51 8.53 -1.41
N ARG A 48 -6.79 8.62 -1.01
CA ARG A 48 -7.57 7.47 -0.53
C ARG A 48 -7.75 6.40 -1.60
N LEU A 49 -7.72 6.79 -2.88
CA LEU A 49 -7.86 5.87 -4.02
C LEU A 49 -6.72 4.85 -4.10
N ILE A 50 -5.53 5.16 -3.58
CA ILE A 50 -4.40 4.20 -3.55
C ILE A 50 -4.77 2.99 -2.69
N SER A 51 -5.34 3.25 -1.50
CA SER A 51 -5.70 2.18 -0.56
C SER A 51 -6.92 1.40 -1.04
N VAL A 52 -7.90 2.08 -1.64
CA VAL A 52 -9.03 1.43 -2.33
C VAL A 52 -8.56 0.54 -3.48
N THR A 53 -7.59 1.01 -4.27
CA THR A 53 -7.04 0.24 -5.40
C THR A 53 -6.34 -1.03 -4.93
N LEU A 54 -5.56 -0.96 -3.85
CA LEU A 54 -4.92 -2.13 -3.26
C LEU A 54 -5.96 -3.13 -2.72
N ALA A 55 -6.97 -2.64 -1.99
CA ALA A 55 -8.06 -3.47 -1.51
C ALA A 55 -8.80 -4.16 -2.66
N TYR A 56 -9.02 -3.45 -3.78
CA TYR A 56 -9.61 -4.04 -4.98
C TYR A 56 -8.78 -5.17 -5.57
N ILE A 57 -7.48 -4.94 -5.80
CA ILE A 57 -6.60 -5.95 -6.39
C ILE A 57 -6.60 -7.20 -5.52
N PHE A 58 -6.37 -7.05 -4.21
CA PHE A 58 -6.33 -8.20 -3.32
C PHE A 58 -7.68 -8.92 -3.22
N TYR A 59 -8.79 -8.19 -3.14
CA TYR A 59 -10.13 -8.78 -3.15
C TYR A 59 -10.42 -9.54 -4.44
N ARG A 60 -10.14 -8.93 -5.60
CA ARG A 60 -10.39 -9.52 -6.93
C ARG A 60 -9.66 -10.85 -7.11
N TYR A 61 -8.45 -10.95 -6.57
CA TYR A 61 -7.63 -12.15 -6.62
C TYR A 61 -7.80 -13.06 -5.38
N GLN A 62 -8.84 -12.80 -4.57
CA GLN A 62 -9.23 -13.63 -3.42
C GLN A 62 -8.11 -13.83 -2.40
N VAL A 63 -7.26 -12.82 -2.21
CA VAL A 63 -6.26 -12.83 -1.14
C VAL A 63 -7.00 -12.76 0.20
N HIS A 64 -6.65 -13.65 1.13
CA HIS A 64 -7.30 -13.67 2.44
C HIS A 64 -6.96 -12.40 3.24
N HIS A 65 -7.88 -11.94 4.10
CA HIS A 65 -7.68 -10.69 4.84
C HIS A 65 -6.43 -10.69 5.74
N CYS A 66 -6.04 -11.84 6.29
CA CYS A 66 -4.79 -11.97 7.04
C CYS A 66 -3.55 -11.73 6.17
N ASP A 67 -3.54 -12.28 4.96
CA ASP A 67 -2.43 -12.12 4.01
C ASP A 67 -2.38 -10.68 3.49
N MET A 68 -3.55 -10.07 3.22
CA MET A 68 -3.64 -8.64 2.91
C MET A 68 -3.05 -7.77 4.02
N ALA A 69 -3.40 -8.04 5.29
CA ALA A 69 -2.88 -7.29 6.42
C ALA A 69 -1.35 -7.43 6.53
N LEU A 70 -0.81 -8.64 6.29
CA LEU A 70 0.63 -8.88 6.27
C LEU A 70 1.31 -8.10 5.13
N ASP A 71 0.78 -8.16 3.91
CA ASP A 71 1.34 -7.49 2.75
C ASP A 71 1.30 -5.96 2.90
N LEU A 72 0.19 -5.42 3.40
CA LEU A 72 0.08 -4.00 3.72
C LEU A 72 1.04 -3.60 4.85
N ALA A 73 1.21 -4.43 5.88
CA ALA A 73 2.17 -4.16 6.96
C ALA A 73 3.62 -4.14 6.44
N VAL A 74 3.99 -5.09 5.59
CA VAL A 74 5.31 -5.14 4.95
C VAL A 74 5.50 -3.94 4.03
N THR A 75 4.47 -3.53 3.29
CA THR A 75 4.50 -2.30 2.48
C THR A 75 4.78 -1.07 3.33
N LEU A 76 4.16 -0.93 4.51
CA LEU A 76 4.43 0.18 5.43
C LEU A 76 5.88 0.16 5.94
N VAL A 77 6.45 -1.02 6.17
CA VAL A 77 7.88 -1.14 6.50
C VAL A 77 8.76 -0.65 5.34
N TYR A 78 8.39 -0.95 4.09
CA TYR A 78 9.14 -0.47 2.92
C TYR A 78 9.03 1.05 2.78
N LEU A 79 7.85 1.61 3.06
CA LEU A 79 7.63 3.06 3.04
C LEU A 79 8.37 3.80 4.15
N GLU A 80 8.54 3.19 5.33
CA GLU A 80 9.48 3.71 6.34
C GLU A 80 10.93 3.73 5.82
N ASP A 81 11.35 2.68 5.10
CA ASP A 81 12.70 2.61 4.54
C ASP A 81 12.90 3.71 3.47
N VAL A 82 11.88 3.99 2.64
CA VAL A 82 11.87 5.10 1.68
C VAL A 82 12.16 6.46 2.35
N ARG A 83 11.68 6.67 3.57
CA ARG A 83 11.89 7.92 4.32
C ARG A 83 13.32 8.07 4.86
N THR A 84 14.11 7.00 4.85
CA THR A 84 15.49 7.04 5.35
C THR A 84 16.36 7.85 4.38
N PRO A 85 17.24 8.75 4.86
CA PRO A 85 18.18 9.45 4.00
C PRO A 85 19.01 8.47 3.15
N GLY A 86 19.25 8.80 1.88
CA GLY A 86 20.14 8.02 1.00
C GLY A 86 19.50 7.38 -0.23
N HIS A 87 18.34 7.86 -0.69
CA HIS A 87 17.69 7.39 -1.92
C HIS A 87 17.50 8.52 -2.97
N PRO A 88 18.57 9.21 -3.41
CA PRO A 88 18.45 10.31 -4.39
C PRO A 88 17.82 9.82 -5.70
N GLU A 89 18.20 8.63 -6.17
CA GLU A 89 17.67 8.02 -7.38
C GLU A 89 16.15 7.79 -7.32
N LEU A 90 15.60 7.55 -6.12
CA LEU A 90 14.17 7.33 -5.92
C LEU A 90 13.36 8.60 -6.19
N GLN A 91 13.83 9.77 -5.73
CA GLN A 91 13.15 11.04 -5.99
C GLN A 91 13.22 11.45 -7.46
N GLU A 92 14.30 11.10 -8.15
CA GLU A 92 14.47 11.40 -9.57
C GLU A 92 13.59 10.51 -10.46
N ASN A 93 13.53 9.21 -10.16
CA ASN A 93 12.93 8.21 -11.04
C ASN A 93 11.52 7.76 -10.62
N SER A 94 11.05 8.13 -9.43
CA SER A 94 9.74 7.74 -8.91
C SER A 94 9.05 8.92 -8.25
N ARG A 95 8.42 9.80 -9.02
CA ARG A 95 7.72 10.99 -8.47
C ARG A 95 6.25 10.76 -8.11
N ASP A 96 5.69 9.64 -8.54
CA ASP A 96 4.27 9.32 -8.39
C ASP A 96 4.03 8.40 -7.19
N ALA A 97 3.29 8.89 -6.19
CA ALA A 97 3.05 8.14 -4.96
C ALA A 97 2.20 6.88 -5.20
N PHE A 98 1.30 6.92 -6.19
CA PHE A 98 0.46 5.77 -6.53
C PHE A 98 1.31 4.59 -7.02
N ASN A 99 2.18 4.82 -8.01
CA ASN A 99 3.08 3.78 -8.51
C ASN A 99 4.02 3.28 -7.40
N LEU A 100 4.61 4.19 -6.63
CA LEU A 100 5.51 3.83 -5.52
C LEU A 100 4.82 2.88 -4.53
N ILE A 101 3.66 3.27 -4.00
CA ILE A 101 2.95 2.49 -2.98
C ILE A 101 2.42 1.18 -3.56
N CYS A 102 1.79 1.22 -4.74
CA CYS A 102 1.23 0.03 -5.36
C CYS A 102 2.30 -1.03 -5.67
N TYR A 103 3.47 -0.62 -6.16
CA TYR A 103 4.52 -1.58 -6.54
C TYR A 103 5.44 -1.98 -5.39
N LEU A 104 5.50 -1.20 -4.29
CA LEU A 104 6.00 -1.72 -3.02
C LEU A 104 5.05 -2.76 -2.42
N ALA A 105 3.73 -2.59 -2.55
CA ALA A 105 2.76 -3.62 -2.16
C ALA A 105 2.84 -4.87 -3.03
N TYR A 106 3.06 -4.72 -4.34
CA TYR A 106 3.39 -5.86 -5.20
C TYR A 106 4.63 -6.61 -4.69
N LEU A 107 5.73 -5.91 -4.36
CA LEU A 107 6.95 -6.55 -3.83
C LEU A 107 6.71 -7.25 -2.49
N ALA A 108 5.89 -6.66 -1.60
CA ALA A 108 5.52 -7.29 -0.34
C ALA A 108 4.78 -8.61 -0.61
N HIS A 109 3.74 -8.55 -1.45
CA HIS A 109 2.93 -9.69 -1.84
C HIS A 109 3.74 -10.79 -2.53
N ALA A 110 4.66 -10.42 -3.43
CA ALA A 110 5.45 -11.37 -4.20
C ALA A 110 6.47 -12.17 -3.37
N PHE A 111 6.87 -11.67 -2.20
CA PHE A 111 7.82 -12.37 -1.34
C PHE A 111 7.17 -13.07 -0.14
N ASN A 112 5.91 -12.75 0.17
CA ASN A 112 5.18 -13.36 1.28
C ASN A 112 4.19 -14.44 0.85
N ALA A 113 3.57 -14.30 -0.32
CA ALA A 113 2.46 -15.17 -0.72
C ALA A 113 2.94 -16.43 -1.42
N ASP A 114 2.47 -17.60 -0.98
CA ASP A 114 2.67 -18.89 -1.67
C ASP A 114 2.11 -18.88 -3.10
N ARG A 115 1.05 -18.11 -3.33
CA ARG A 115 0.44 -17.86 -4.65
C ARG A 115 0.37 -16.36 -4.93
N THR A 116 1.47 -15.83 -5.45
CA THR A 116 1.57 -14.43 -5.85
C THR A 116 0.68 -14.10 -7.05
N ILE A 117 -0.05 -12.98 -6.98
CA ILE A 117 -0.69 -12.34 -8.14
C ILE A 117 0.41 -11.93 -9.12
N ARG A 118 0.36 -12.42 -10.36
CA ARG A 118 1.43 -12.20 -11.34
C ARG A 118 1.58 -10.73 -11.68
N LEU A 119 2.81 -10.28 -11.99
CA LEU A 119 3.03 -8.89 -12.40
C LEU A 119 2.23 -8.50 -13.65
N SER A 120 2.02 -9.45 -14.58
CA SER A 120 1.18 -9.25 -15.76
C SER A 120 -0.27 -8.93 -15.42
N ASP A 121 -0.75 -9.42 -14.29
CA ASP A 121 -2.11 -9.19 -13.81
C ASP A 121 -2.21 -7.81 -13.16
N TRP A 122 -1.24 -7.43 -12.31
CA TRP A 122 -1.09 -6.05 -11.83
C TRP A 122 -0.98 -5.02 -12.98
N TYR A 123 -0.28 -5.39 -14.06
CA TYR A 123 -0.20 -4.58 -15.27
C TYR A 123 -1.56 -4.35 -15.92
N LYS A 124 -2.36 -5.41 -16.09
CA LYS A 124 -3.71 -5.33 -16.68
C LYS A 124 -4.68 -4.52 -15.82
N GLU A 125 -4.56 -4.60 -14.50
CA GLU A 125 -5.46 -3.88 -13.60
C GLU A 125 -5.11 -2.39 -13.52
N ILE A 126 -3.84 -2.06 -13.25
CA ILE A 126 -3.43 -0.68 -12.96
C ILE A 126 -2.18 -0.22 -13.71
N GLY A 127 -1.28 -1.13 -14.09
CA GLY A 127 0.03 -0.75 -14.62
C GLY A 127 0.01 -0.16 -16.02
N TRP A 128 -0.95 -0.54 -16.88
CA TRP A 128 -1.08 0.00 -18.23
C TRP A 128 -1.29 1.53 -18.26
N ARG A 129 -1.71 2.14 -17.14
CA ARG A 129 -1.89 3.59 -17.01
C ARG A 129 -0.57 4.35 -16.93
N SER A 130 0.45 3.71 -16.35
CA SER A 130 1.74 4.34 -16.04
C SER A 130 2.90 3.78 -16.89
N PHE A 131 2.75 2.55 -17.39
CA PHE A 131 3.79 1.82 -18.10
C PHE A 131 3.29 1.38 -19.47
N ARG A 132 4.16 1.49 -20.48
CA ARG A 132 3.83 1.13 -21.87
C ARG A 132 3.60 -0.37 -22.06
N ASN A 133 4.28 -1.18 -21.26
CA ASN A 133 4.18 -2.64 -21.28
C ASN A 133 4.65 -3.23 -19.94
N CYS A 134 4.39 -4.53 -19.75
CA CYS A 134 4.77 -5.24 -18.53
C CYS A 134 6.29 -5.30 -18.32
N GLN A 135 7.10 -5.22 -19.37
CA GLN A 135 8.57 -5.21 -19.25
C GLN A 135 9.06 -3.91 -18.60
N GLN A 136 8.51 -2.76 -18.99
CA GLN A 136 8.82 -1.48 -18.37
C GLN A 136 8.38 -1.46 -16.90
N LEU A 137 7.19 -2.02 -16.61
CA LEU A 137 6.74 -2.19 -15.24
C LEU A 137 7.69 -3.08 -14.43
N ASN A 138 8.15 -4.20 -14.99
CA ASN A 138 9.11 -5.08 -14.34
C ASN A 138 10.44 -4.36 -14.04
N GLY A 139 10.91 -3.52 -14.96
CA GLY A 139 12.08 -2.66 -14.73
C GLY A 139 11.88 -1.71 -13.55
N TYR A 140 10.69 -1.11 -13.41
CA TYR A 140 10.36 -0.23 -12.29
C TYR A 140 10.27 -0.99 -10.95
N VAL A 141 9.64 -2.17 -10.94
CA VAL A 141 9.60 -3.05 -9.75
C VAL A 141 11.02 -3.45 -9.32
N PHE A 142 11.87 -3.82 -10.28
CA PHE A 142 13.27 -4.16 -10.00
C PHE A 142 14.05 -2.97 -9.44
N PHE A 143 13.80 -1.76 -9.95
CA PHE A 143 14.33 -0.51 -9.41
C PHE A 143 13.90 -0.27 -7.96
N LEU A 144 12.63 -0.47 -7.61
CA LEU A 144 12.18 -0.36 -6.22
C LEU A 144 12.84 -1.42 -5.32
N PHE A 145 13.02 -2.64 -5.83
CA PHE A 145 13.70 -3.70 -5.08
C PHE A 145 15.19 -3.42 -4.87
N SER A 146 15.87 -2.80 -5.83
CA SER A 146 17.27 -2.41 -5.67
C SER A 146 17.41 -1.20 -4.73
N GLN A 147 16.61 -0.15 -4.94
CA GLN A 147 16.77 1.12 -4.22
C GLN A 147 16.24 1.05 -2.80
N VAL A 148 15.00 0.62 -2.61
CA VAL A 148 14.34 0.63 -1.29
C VAL A 148 14.80 -0.57 -0.47
N ARG A 149 14.81 -1.75 -1.09
CA ARG A 149 15.09 -3.00 -0.37
C ARG A 149 16.57 -3.39 -0.37
N ARG A 150 17.40 -2.82 -1.25
CA ARG A 150 18.80 -3.24 -1.43
C ARG A 150 18.92 -4.75 -1.62
N PHE A 151 17.98 -5.30 -2.40
CA PHE A 151 17.82 -6.74 -2.66
C PHE A 151 17.56 -7.62 -1.41
N ARG A 152 17.19 -7.02 -0.27
CA ARG A 152 16.86 -7.75 0.95
C ARG A 152 15.43 -8.27 0.90
N LEU A 153 15.31 -9.60 0.95
CA LEU A 153 14.02 -10.28 1.03
C LEU A 153 13.44 -10.25 2.45
N ARG A 154 14.29 -10.38 3.47
CA ARG A 154 13.84 -10.41 4.87
C ARG A 154 13.46 -9.03 5.38
N VAL A 155 12.39 -8.98 6.17
CA VAL A 155 11.86 -7.79 6.83
C VAL A 155 11.98 -7.99 8.33
N SER A 156 12.13 -6.90 9.09
CA SER A 156 12.13 -6.98 10.56
C SER A 156 10.75 -7.41 11.07
N GLU A 157 10.66 -8.60 11.66
CA GLU A 157 9.41 -9.13 12.22
C GLU A 157 8.79 -8.18 13.26
N THR A 158 9.62 -7.54 14.08
CA THR A 158 9.15 -6.57 15.09
C THR A 158 8.46 -5.37 14.44
N ARG A 159 9.01 -4.85 13.33
CA ARG A 159 8.40 -3.74 12.59
C ARG A 159 7.11 -4.16 11.91
N VAL A 160 7.06 -5.36 11.35
CA VAL A 160 5.86 -5.94 10.71
C VAL A 160 4.75 -6.15 11.73
N LYS A 161 5.03 -6.81 12.87
CA LYS A 161 4.06 -7.06 13.95
C LYS A 161 3.41 -5.76 14.45
N ARG A 162 4.23 -4.70 14.63
CA ARG A 162 3.75 -3.37 15.02
C ARG A 162 2.75 -2.80 14.01
N TYR A 163 2.97 -3.00 12.71
CA TYR A 163 2.04 -2.51 11.68
C TYR A 163 0.79 -3.38 11.53
N ILE A 164 0.89 -4.71 11.67
CA ILE A 164 -0.28 -5.60 11.70
C ILE A 164 -1.23 -5.17 12.83
N GLN A 165 -0.71 -4.92 14.03
CA GLN A 165 -1.52 -4.45 15.16
C GLN A 165 -2.25 -3.14 14.86
N LYS A 166 -1.58 -2.18 14.20
CA LYS A 166 -2.19 -0.90 13.82
C LYS A 166 -3.18 -1.01 12.66
N LEU A 167 -2.95 -1.94 11.72
CA LEU A 167 -3.86 -2.16 10.59
C LEU A 167 -5.14 -2.87 11.02
N CYS A 168 -5.05 -3.81 11.96
CA CYS A 168 -6.18 -4.59 12.44
C CYS A 168 -6.90 -3.96 13.64
N SER A 169 -6.39 -2.86 14.19
CA SER A 169 -7.06 -2.17 15.30
C SER A 169 -8.31 -1.45 14.81
N VAL A 170 -9.40 -1.57 15.59
CA VAL A 170 -10.59 -0.74 15.40
C VAL A 170 -10.17 0.73 15.49
N PRO A 171 -10.58 1.60 14.56
CA PRO A 171 -10.29 3.02 14.64
C PRO A 171 -10.78 3.55 15.98
N SER A 172 -9.90 4.20 16.74
CA SER A 172 -10.14 4.65 18.12
C SER A 172 -11.36 5.56 18.30
N GLN A 173 -11.95 6.02 17.20
CA GLN A 173 -13.05 6.97 17.12
C GLN A 173 -14.42 6.28 16.97
N ILE A 174 -14.47 4.96 16.73
CA ILE A 174 -15.71 4.16 16.79
C ILE A 174 -16.10 3.90 18.26
N HIS A 175 -15.16 4.03 19.21
CA HIS A 175 -15.43 3.92 20.65
C HIS A 175 -16.21 5.10 21.27
N GLY A 176 -16.61 6.10 20.47
CA GLY A 176 -17.42 7.23 20.93
C GLY A 176 -18.93 7.01 20.90
N GLU A 177 -19.39 5.86 20.37
CA GLU A 177 -20.82 5.52 20.23
C GLU A 177 -21.08 4.09 20.74
N THR A 178 -20.88 3.86 22.04
CA THR A 178 -21.53 2.81 22.84
C THR A 178 -21.77 3.34 24.23
#